data_AF-H0GI56-F1
#
_entry.id   AF-H0GI56-F1
#
_cell.length_a   1.000
_cell.length_b   1.000
_cell.length_c   1.000
_cell.angle_alpha   90.00
_cell.angle_beta   90.00
_cell.angle_gamma   90.00
#
_symmetry.space_group_name_H-M   'P 1'
#
loop_
_entity.id
_entity.type
_entity.pdbx_description
1 polymer ?
#
loop_
_entity_poly.entity_id
_entity_poly.type
_entity_poly.pdbx_seq_one_letter_code
_entity_poly.pdbx_strand_id
1 'polypeptide(L)'
;MKENELKNEKSVDVLSFKQLESQKIVLPQDLFRSSFTWFCYEIYKSLAFRIWMLLWLPLSVWWKLSNNCIYPLIVSLLVLFLGPIFVLVICGLSRKRSLSKQLIQFCKEVTENTPSSDPHDWEVVAANLNSYLYENKAWNTRYFFFNAMGCQEAFRTTLLEPFSLKKDEAAKVKSFKDSVPYIEEALGVYFTEVEKQWKLFNTEKSWSPVGLEDAKLPKEAYRFKLTWILKRIFNLRCLPLFLYYFLIVYTSGNADLISRFLFPVVMFFIMTRDFQNMRMIVLSVKMEHKMQFLSTIINEEESGANGWDEIAKKINRFLFKKKVWNNEEFFYDGLDCEWFFSCFFYHLLSLKKLCGLLR
;
A
#
# COMPACT_ATOMS: atom_id res chain seq x y z
N MET A 1 50.06 -37.41 4.91
CA MET A 1 48.79 -37.73 4.23
C MET A 1 47.54 -37.20 4.94
N LYS A 2 47.60 -36.64 6.17
CA LYS A 2 46.45 -36.11 6.91
C LYS A 2 46.16 -34.60 6.76
N GLU A 3 47.04 -33.85 6.11
CA GLU A 3 46.90 -32.39 6.00
C GLU A 3 46.03 -31.93 4.80
N ASN A 4 45.84 -32.80 3.81
CA ASN A 4 45.00 -32.52 2.64
C ASN A 4 43.52 -32.83 2.87
N GLU A 5 43.17 -33.71 3.81
CA GLU A 5 41.77 -33.99 4.16
C GLU A 5 41.15 -32.82 4.95
N LEU A 6 41.89 -32.22 5.88
CA LEU A 6 41.39 -31.11 6.71
C LEU A 6 41.18 -29.80 5.93
N LYS A 7 41.90 -29.59 4.82
CA LYS A 7 41.69 -28.47 3.90
C LYS A 7 40.47 -28.68 3.01
N ASN A 8 40.20 -29.91 2.59
CA ASN A 8 39.04 -30.22 1.77
C ASN A 8 37.74 -30.06 2.56
N GLU A 9 37.70 -30.51 3.81
CA GLU A 9 36.52 -30.40 4.68
C GLU A 9 36.15 -28.93 4.96
N LYS A 10 37.13 -28.08 5.29
CA LYS A 10 36.92 -26.62 5.42
C LYS A 10 36.54 -25.93 4.11
N SER A 11 37.03 -26.40 2.97
CA SER A 11 36.69 -25.81 1.67
C SER A 11 35.26 -26.17 1.21
N VAL A 12 34.81 -27.39 1.53
CA VAL A 12 33.46 -27.87 1.24
C VAL A 12 32.43 -27.17 2.12
N ASP A 13 32.73 -26.94 3.41
CA ASP A 13 31.87 -26.17 4.31
C ASP A 13 31.80 -24.68 3.95
N VAL A 14 32.89 -24.08 3.47
CA VAL A 14 32.87 -22.67 3.02
C VAL A 14 32.15 -22.51 1.67
N LEU A 15 32.23 -23.50 0.78
CA LEU A 15 31.46 -23.52 -0.47
C LEU A 15 29.97 -23.77 -0.22
N SER A 16 29.63 -24.70 0.69
CA SER A 16 28.26 -24.98 1.08
C SER A 16 27.64 -23.79 1.81
N PHE A 17 28.37 -23.12 2.69
CA PHE A 17 27.92 -21.90 3.36
C PHE A 17 27.71 -20.74 2.39
N LYS A 18 28.60 -20.55 1.41
CA LYS A 18 28.39 -19.55 0.33
C LYS A 18 27.23 -19.90 -0.60
N GLN A 19 26.98 -21.18 -0.87
CA GLN A 19 25.79 -21.63 -1.60
C GLN A 19 24.51 -21.45 -0.78
N LEU A 20 24.58 -21.65 0.55
CA LEU A 20 23.47 -21.40 1.47
C LEU A 20 23.17 -19.90 1.61
N GLU A 21 24.21 -19.05 1.64
CA GLU A 21 24.09 -17.58 1.59
C GLU A 21 23.57 -17.11 0.23
N SER A 22 23.92 -17.80 -0.85
CA SER A 22 23.38 -17.57 -2.21
C SER A 22 21.92 -18.02 -2.36
N GLN A 23 21.43 -18.90 -1.49
CA GLN A 23 20.03 -19.35 -1.47
C GLN A 23 19.15 -18.56 -0.50
N LYS A 24 19.74 -17.75 0.38
CA LYS A 24 18.95 -16.80 1.16
C LYS A 24 18.41 -15.76 0.21
N ILE A 25 17.09 -15.73 0.05
CA ILE A 25 16.38 -14.69 -0.70
C ILE A 25 16.66 -13.37 0.02
N VAL A 26 17.61 -12.58 -0.48
CA VAL A 26 17.97 -11.29 0.12
C VAL A 26 17.15 -10.21 -0.56
N LEU A 27 16.21 -9.62 0.18
CA LEU A 27 15.47 -8.45 -0.27
C LEU A 27 16.11 -7.16 0.26
N PRO A 28 15.81 -6.00 -0.34
CA PRO A 28 16.31 -4.73 0.18
C PRO A 28 15.92 -4.48 1.63
N GLN A 29 14.80 -5.02 2.12
CA GLN A 29 14.42 -4.95 3.53
C GLN A 29 15.48 -5.54 4.48
N ASP A 30 16.27 -6.51 4.03
CA ASP A 30 17.32 -7.16 4.82
C ASP A 30 18.65 -6.39 4.79
N LEU A 31 18.82 -5.53 3.77
CA LEU A 31 20.06 -4.79 3.52
C LEU A 31 19.99 -3.35 4.03
N PHE A 32 18.82 -2.72 3.94
CA PHE A 32 18.62 -1.34 4.30
C PHE A 32 18.02 -1.21 5.70
N ARG A 33 18.51 -0.23 6.47
CA ARG A 33 18.01 0.05 7.83
C ARG A 33 16.51 0.35 7.86
N SER A 34 15.98 0.94 6.78
CA SER A 34 14.55 1.23 6.64
C SER A 34 14.16 1.42 5.17
N SER A 35 12.85 1.30 4.90
CA SER A 35 12.25 1.64 3.59
C SER A 35 12.62 3.06 3.14
N PHE A 36 12.72 4.01 4.07
CA PHE A 36 13.15 5.37 3.75
C PHE A 36 14.58 5.42 3.21
N THR A 37 15.53 4.73 3.86
CA THR A 37 16.93 4.71 3.40
C THR A 37 17.10 4.05 2.04
N TRP A 38 16.37 2.96 1.79
CA TRP A 38 16.29 2.34 0.47
C TRP A 38 15.73 3.31 -0.58
N PHE A 39 14.65 4.01 -0.25
CA PHE A 39 14.02 4.94 -1.18
C PHE A 39 14.93 6.12 -1.52
N CYS A 40 15.65 6.68 -0.54
CA CYS A 40 16.68 7.70 -0.78
C CYS A 40 17.79 7.18 -1.70
N TYR A 41 18.22 5.93 -1.51
CA TYR A 41 19.22 5.30 -2.37
C TYR A 41 18.72 5.19 -3.83
N GLU A 42 17.48 4.73 -4.03
CA GLU A 42 16.87 4.63 -5.36
C GLU A 42 16.71 6.00 -6.04
N ILE A 43 16.26 7.02 -5.29
CA ILE A 43 16.19 8.40 -5.80
C ILE A 43 17.57 8.88 -6.22
N TYR A 44 18.58 8.71 -5.37
CA TYR A 44 19.95 9.14 -5.67
C TYR A 44 20.50 8.48 -6.94
N LYS A 45 20.17 7.20 -7.18
CA LYS A 45 20.57 6.47 -8.39
C LYS A 45 19.69 6.80 -9.61
N SER A 46 18.57 7.50 -9.44
CA SER A 46 17.68 7.89 -10.53
C SER A 46 18.30 8.98 -11.43
N LEU A 47 17.96 8.94 -12.72
CA LEU A 47 18.34 9.97 -13.67
C LEU A 47 17.63 11.31 -13.38
N ALA A 48 16.39 11.26 -12.89
CA ALA A 48 15.61 12.44 -12.52
C ALA A 48 16.31 13.26 -11.42
N PHE A 49 16.85 12.60 -10.40
CA PHE A 49 17.60 13.27 -9.35
C PHE A 49 18.89 13.93 -9.87
N ARG A 50 19.61 13.26 -10.78
CA ARG A 50 20.81 13.84 -11.41
C ARG A 50 20.48 15.08 -12.23
N ILE A 51 19.38 15.05 -13.00
CA ILE A 51 18.90 16.23 -13.73
C ILE A 51 18.55 17.36 -12.75
N TRP A 52 17.81 17.07 -11.69
CA TRP A 52 17.47 18.06 -10.67
C TRP A 52 18.71 18.69 -10.04
N MET A 53 19.75 17.89 -9.74
CA MET A 53 21.03 18.39 -9.25
C MET A 53 21.72 19.31 -10.27
N LEU A 54 21.69 18.96 -11.56
CA LEU A 54 22.29 19.77 -12.62
C LEU A 54 21.58 21.11 -12.84
N LEU A 55 20.28 21.21 -12.54
CA LEU A 55 19.53 22.47 -12.63
C LEU A 55 20.06 23.56 -11.68
N TRP A 56 20.77 23.19 -10.63
CA TRP A 56 21.39 24.16 -9.71
C TRP A 56 22.58 24.91 -10.32
N LEU A 57 23.24 24.36 -11.34
CA LEU A 57 24.36 24.99 -12.02
C LEU A 57 23.98 26.31 -12.72
N PRO A 58 23.00 26.34 -13.64
CA PRO A 58 22.58 27.60 -14.27
C PRO A 58 21.98 28.59 -13.26
N LEU A 59 21.29 28.11 -12.23
CA LEU A 59 20.81 28.93 -11.11
C LEU A 59 21.95 29.65 -10.40
N SER A 60 23.06 28.95 -10.10
CA SER A 60 24.22 29.55 -9.45
C SER A 60 24.90 30.63 -10.30
N VAL A 61 24.90 30.47 -11.63
CA VAL A 61 25.42 31.47 -12.58
C VAL A 61 24.50 32.68 -12.64
N TRP A 62 23.18 32.47 -12.66
CA TRP A 62 22.19 33.55 -12.60
C TRP A 62 22.36 34.36 -11.31
N TRP A 63 22.45 33.70 -10.15
CA TRP A 63 22.70 34.38 -8.88
C TRP A 63 23.91 35.33 -8.90
N LYS A 64 24.98 34.97 -9.64
CA LYS A 64 26.17 35.84 -9.80
C LYS A 64 25.97 36.99 -10.78
N LEU A 65 25.14 36.82 -11.80
CA LEU A 65 24.91 37.82 -12.86
C LEU A 65 23.73 38.75 -12.56
N SER A 66 22.90 38.43 -11.56
CA SER A 66 21.69 39.19 -11.29
C SER A 66 21.96 40.44 -10.47
N ASN A 67 21.51 41.59 -10.98
CA ASN A 67 21.45 42.82 -10.19
C ASN A 67 20.28 42.85 -9.20
N ASN A 68 19.30 41.95 -9.33
CA ASN A 68 18.14 41.86 -8.44
C ASN A 68 18.02 40.46 -7.82
N CYS A 69 18.26 40.34 -6.53
CA CYS A 69 18.27 39.07 -5.80
C CYS A 69 16.89 38.43 -5.63
N ILE A 70 15.79 39.16 -5.84
CA ILE A 70 14.43 38.66 -5.56
C ILE A 70 14.04 37.54 -6.54
N TYR A 71 14.28 37.73 -7.84
CA TYR A 71 13.93 36.72 -8.86
C TYR A 71 14.72 35.41 -8.74
N PRO A 72 16.07 35.39 -8.64
CA PRO A 72 16.80 34.14 -8.45
C PRO A 72 16.45 33.46 -7.12
N LEU A 73 16.09 34.21 -6.08
CA LEU A 73 15.58 33.67 -4.82
C LEU A 73 14.24 32.96 -5.01
N ILE A 74 13.26 33.58 -5.67
CA ILE A 74 11.96 32.95 -5.95
C ILE A 74 12.13 31.66 -6.75
N VAL A 75 12.93 31.68 -7.83
CA VAL A 75 13.16 30.49 -8.66
C VAL A 75 13.91 29.39 -7.89
N SER A 76 14.87 29.75 -7.05
CA SER A 76 15.59 28.79 -6.20
C SER A 76 14.66 28.10 -5.22
N LEU A 77 13.73 28.84 -4.59
CA LEU A 77 12.72 28.26 -3.71
C LEU A 77 11.79 27.31 -4.48
N LEU A 78 11.36 27.68 -5.69
CA LEU A 78 10.55 26.81 -6.53
C LEU A 78 11.28 25.51 -6.89
N VAL A 79 12.55 25.58 -7.29
CA VAL A 79 13.36 24.39 -7.62
C VAL A 79 13.66 23.55 -6.38
N LEU A 80 13.84 24.17 -5.22
CA LEU A 80 14.07 23.47 -3.95
C LEU A 80 12.83 22.71 -3.47
N PHE A 81 11.65 23.32 -3.55
CA PHE A 81 10.42 22.73 -3.01
C PHE A 81 9.68 21.86 -4.03
N LEU A 82 9.54 22.30 -5.28
CA LEU A 82 8.84 21.52 -6.31
C LEU A 82 9.74 20.45 -6.93
N GLY A 83 11.04 20.70 -7.04
CA GLY A 83 11.98 19.78 -7.67
C GLY A 83 11.96 18.37 -7.06
N PRO A 84 12.08 18.21 -5.73
CA PRO A 84 11.94 16.90 -5.08
C PRO A 84 10.59 16.24 -5.37
N ILE A 85 9.48 16.99 -5.37
CA ILE A 85 8.14 16.46 -5.69
C ILE A 85 8.12 15.91 -7.12
N PHE A 86 8.66 16.66 -8.09
CA PHE A 86 8.78 16.19 -9.47
C PHE A 86 9.66 14.94 -9.59
N VAL A 87 10.79 14.88 -8.88
CA VAL A 87 11.66 13.70 -8.86
C VAL A 87 10.89 12.48 -8.33
N LEU A 88 10.11 12.63 -7.26
CA LEU A 88 9.27 11.56 -6.70
C LEU A 88 8.24 11.06 -7.71
N VAL A 89 7.51 11.98 -8.36
CA VAL A 89 6.51 11.66 -9.38
C VAL A 89 7.15 10.93 -10.55
N ILE A 90 8.28 11.43 -11.07
CA ILE A 90 9.00 10.80 -12.19
C ILE A 90 9.51 9.42 -11.81
N CYS A 91 10.05 9.24 -10.60
CA CYS A 91 10.49 7.92 -10.12
C CYS A 91 9.33 6.94 -10.04
N GLY A 92 8.18 7.35 -9.49
CA GLY A 92 6.97 6.53 -9.43
C GLY A 92 6.45 6.13 -10.82
N LEU A 93 6.35 7.08 -11.74
CA LEU A 93 5.96 6.83 -13.13
C LEU A 93 6.95 5.92 -13.86
N SER A 94 8.25 6.09 -13.61
CA SER A 94 9.30 5.27 -14.21
C SER A 94 9.22 3.82 -13.72
N ARG A 95 8.96 3.60 -12.42
CA ARG A 95 8.75 2.25 -11.86
C ARG A 95 7.52 1.59 -12.48
N LYS A 96 6.38 2.29 -12.52
CA LYS A 96 5.15 1.79 -13.14
C LYS A 96 5.36 1.44 -14.61
N ARG A 97 6.08 2.30 -15.35
CA ARG A 97 6.40 2.06 -16.76
C ARG A 97 7.34 0.87 -16.95
N SER A 98 8.36 0.72 -16.11
CA SER A 98 9.29 -0.41 -16.15
C SER A 98 8.54 -1.73 -15.96
N LEU A 99 7.75 -1.84 -14.89
CA LEU A 99 6.94 -3.02 -14.60
C LEU A 99 5.94 -3.32 -15.72
N SER A 100 5.28 -2.29 -16.27
CA SER A 100 4.34 -2.44 -17.38
C SER A 100 4.98 -3.00 -18.65
N LYS A 101 6.29 -2.82 -18.86
CA LYS A 101 6.99 -3.42 -20.00
C LYS A 101 7.36 -4.88 -19.76
N GLN A 102 7.44 -5.30 -18.50
CA GLN A 102 7.87 -6.63 -18.06
C GLN A 102 6.71 -7.45 -17.51
N LEU A 103 5.46 -7.11 -17.89
CA LEU A 103 4.26 -7.77 -17.37
C LEU A 103 4.24 -9.27 -17.64
N ILE A 104 4.72 -9.70 -18.81
CA ILE A 104 4.76 -11.13 -19.16
C ILE A 104 5.67 -11.87 -18.17
N GLN A 105 6.88 -11.35 -17.91
CA GLN A 105 7.77 -11.97 -16.91
C GLN A 105 7.16 -11.93 -15.52
N PHE A 106 6.53 -10.81 -15.15
CA PHE A 106 5.85 -10.72 -13.85
C PHE A 106 4.76 -11.78 -13.68
N CYS A 107 3.96 -12.01 -14.72
CA CYS A 107 2.93 -13.06 -14.69
C CYS A 107 3.55 -14.45 -14.60
N LYS A 108 4.62 -14.74 -15.34
CA LYS A 108 5.32 -16.03 -15.27
C LYS A 108 5.83 -16.35 -13.86
N GLU A 109 6.50 -15.40 -13.22
CA GLU A 109 7.01 -15.59 -11.85
C GLU A 109 5.87 -15.85 -10.84
N VAL A 110 4.71 -15.21 -11.03
CA VAL A 110 3.52 -15.45 -10.20
C VAL A 110 2.93 -16.83 -10.46
N THR A 111 2.84 -17.26 -11.72
CA THR A 111 2.35 -18.58 -12.09
C THR A 111 3.26 -19.69 -11.55
N GLU A 112 4.58 -19.52 -11.65
CA GLU A 112 5.57 -20.53 -11.25
C GLU A 112 5.69 -20.68 -9.73
N ASN A 113 5.66 -19.57 -8.98
CA ASN A 113 5.84 -19.59 -7.52
C ASN A 113 4.51 -19.64 -6.75
N THR A 114 3.38 -19.52 -7.45
CA THR A 114 2.01 -19.60 -6.91
C THR A 114 1.84 -18.84 -5.58
N PRO A 115 2.16 -17.54 -5.51
CA PRO A 115 2.16 -16.82 -4.25
C PRO A 115 0.72 -16.72 -3.70
N SER A 116 0.54 -17.01 -2.42
CA SER A 116 -0.75 -16.87 -1.78
C SER A 116 -1.05 -15.39 -1.43
N SER A 117 -2.11 -15.17 -0.67
CA SER A 117 -2.39 -13.84 -0.15
C SER A 117 -1.48 -13.39 0.99
N ASP A 118 -0.66 -14.29 1.55
CA ASP A 118 0.34 -13.97 2.56
C ASP A 118 1.51 -13.18 1.91
N PRO A 119 1.86 -11.99 2.44
CA PRO A 119 3.03 -11.26 1.99
C PRO A 119 4.32 -12.08 1.90
N HIS A 120 4.57 -13.07 2.78
CA HIS A 120 5.83 -13.82 2.72
C HIS A 120 6.00 -14.65 1.44
N ASP A 121 4.92 -15.14 0.84
CA ASP A 121 4.99 -15.92 -0.40
C ASP A 121 5.42 -15.05 -1.59
N TRP A 122 5.31 -13.73 -1.46
CA TRP A 122 5.77 -12.76 -2.47
C TRP A 122 7.26 -12.47 -2.39
N GLU A 123 7.99 -12.98 -1.40
CA GLU A 123 9.42 -12.70 -1.24
C GLU A 123 10.24 -13.28 -2.39
N VAL A 124 9.93 -14.52 -2.79
CA VAL A 124 10.56 -15.22 -3.91
C VAL A 124 10.32 -14.44 -5.21
N VAL A 125 9.05 -14.11 -5.48
CA VAL A 125 8.64 -13.36 -6.67
C VAL A 125 9.33 -12.00 -6.72
N ALA A 126 9.38 -11.28 -5.61
CA ALA A 126 10.03 -9.97 -5.52
C ALA A 126 11.54 -10.06 -5.79
N ALA A 127 12.22 -11.07 -5.26
CA ALA A 127 13.66 -11.24 -5.44
C ALA A 127 14.03 -11.67 -6.87
N ASN A 128 13.27 -12.61 -7.45
CA ASN A 128 13.46 -13.03 -8.84
C ASN A 128 13.26 -11.86 -9.80
N LEU A 129 12.19 -11.07 -9.62
CA LEU A 129 11.94 -9.89 -10.44
C LEU A 129 13.00 -8.80 -10.27
N ASN A 130 13.45 -8.54 -9.04
CA ASN A 130 14.51 -7.59 -8.78
C ASN A 130 15.79 -7.95 -9.55
N SER A 131 16.15 -9.24 -9.53
CA SER A 131 17.33 -9.76 -10.23
C SER A 131 17.15 -9.67 -11.74
N TYR A 132 16.03 -10.17 -12.27
CA TYR A 132 15.69 -10.12 -13.69
C TYR A 132 15.68 -8.69 -14.25
N LEU A 133 15.07 -7.73 -13.53
CA LEU A 133 14.98 -6.34 -13.97
C LEU A 133 16.35 -5.67 -14.05
N TYR A 134 17.25 -6.00 -13.12
CA TYR A 134 18.61 -5.49 -13.12
C TYR A 134 19.44 -6.09 -14.25
N GLU A 135 19.41 -7.42 -14.41
CA GLU A 135 20.18 -8.14 -15.43
C GLU A 135 19.78 -7.74 -16.85
N ASN A 136 18.49 -7.56 -17.10
CA ASN A 136 17.96 -7.09 -18.38
C ASN A 136 18.07 -5.57 -18.59
N LYS A 137 18.72 -4.85 -17.66
CA LYS A 137 18.85 -3.38 -17.69
C LYS A 137 17.51 -2.64 -17.79
N ALA A 138 16.42 -3.29 -17.34
CA ALA A 138 15.09 -2.69 -17.25
C ALA A 138 14.99 -1.77 -16.02
N TRP A 139 15.84 -1.99 -15.01
CA TRP A 139 16.02 -1.11 -13.87
C TRP A 139 17.50 -0.88 -13.54
N ASN A 140 17.82 0.28 -12.95
CA ASN A 140 19.20 0.69 -12.71
C ASN A 140 19.86 -0.01 -11.51
N THR A 141 19.07 -0.62 -10.64
CA THR A 141 19.52 -1.24 -9.38
C THR A 141 18.90 -2.62 -9.20
N ARG A 142 19.45 -3.42 -8.29
CA ARG A 142 18.90 -4.72 -7.88
C ARG A 142 17.75 -4.60 -6.87
N TYR A 143 17.26 -3.39 -6.61
CA TYR A 143 16.39 -3.13 -5.46
C TYR A 143 15.05 -2.55 -5.91
N PHE A 144 14.48 -3.06 -7.00
CA PHE A 144 13.25 -2.53 -7.57
C PHE A 144 12.08 -2.60 -6.58
N PHE A 145 11.83 -3.75 -5.96
CA PHE A 145 10.90 -3.92 -4.83
C PHE A 145 11.66 -3.95 -3.52
N PHE A 146 11.24 -3.13 -2.55
CA PHE A 146 11.83 -3.12 -1.22
C PHE A 146 11.53 -4.40 -0.43
N ASN A 147 10.29 -4.86 -0.52
CA ASN A 147 9.78 -6.03 0.18
C ASN A 147 8.66 -6.70 -0.61
N ALA A 148 8.24 -7.86 -0.12
CA ALA A 148 7.18 -8.69 -0.67
C ALA A 148 5.83 -7.97 -0.76
N MET A 149 5.48 -7.19 0.27
CA MET A 149 4.26 -6.37 0.30
C MET A 149 4.21 -5.37 -0.86
N GLY A 150 5.34 -4.74 -1.20
CA GLY A 150 5.43 -3.86 -2.37
C GLY A 150 5.24 -4.58 -3.70
N CYS A 151 5.64 -5.86 -3.79
CA CYS A 151 5.41 -6.69 -4.96
C CYS A 151 3.94 -7.10 -5.10
N GLN A 152 3.32 -7.56 -4.02
CA GLN A 152 1.89 -7.86 -3.96
C GLN A 152 1.02 -6.65 -4.32
N GLU A 153 1.36 -5.47 -3.80
CA GLU A 153 0.66 -4.23 -4.11
C GLU A 153 0.78 -3.85 -5.60
N ALA A 154 1.95 -4.10 -6.19
CA ALA A 154 2.16 -3.89 -7.61
C ALA A 154 1.36 -4.88 -8.47
N PHE A 155 1.27 -6.14 -8.07
CA PHE A 155 0.38 -7.13 -8.69
C PHE A 155 -1.07 -6.65 -8.65
N ARG A 156 -1.54 -6.21 -7.48
CA ARG A 156 -2.90 -5.72 -7.29
C ARG A 156 -3.24 -4.54 -8.21
N THR A 157 -2.43 -3.49 -8.16
CA THR A 157 -2.71 -2.23 -8.86
C THR A 157 -2.43 -2.28 -10.36
N THR A 158 -1.56 -3.20 -10.80
CA THR A 158 -1.14 -3.30 -12.22
C THR A 158 -1.92 -4.38 -12.97
N LEU A 159 -2.25 -5.49 -12.31
CA LEU A 159 -2.91 -6.64 -12.93
C LEU A 159 -4.33 -6.82 -12.39
N LEU A 160 -4.49 -7.04 -11.08
CA LEU A 160 -5.78 -7.42 -10.51
C LEU A 160 -6.86 -6.37 -10.75
N GLU A 161 -6.65 -5.12 -10.33
CA GLU A 161 -7.65 -4.05 -10.43
C GLU A 161 -7.99 -3.71 -11.90
N PRO A 162 -7.03 -3.44 -12.80
CA PRO A 162 -7.39 -3.02 -14.15
C PRO A 162 -7.99 -4.15 -14.98
N PHE A 163 -7.57 -5.39 -14.75
CA PHE A 163 -8.13 -6.56 -15.46
C PHE A 163 -9.53 -6.91 -14.94
N SER A 164 -9.77 -6.64 -13.66
CA SER A 164 -11.09 -6.74 -13.04
C SER A 164 -12.06 -5.66 -13.54
N LEU A 165 -11.62 -4.40 -13.64
CA LEU A 165 -12.47 -3.27 -14.03
C LEU A 165 -12.83 -3.26 -15.53
N LYS A 166 -11.96 -3.79 -16.40
CA LYS A 166 -12.20 -3.83 -17.85
C LYS A 166 -13.07 -5.03 -18.20
N LYS A 167 -14.39 -4.85 -18.14
CA LYS A 167 -15.37 -5.92 -18.42
C LYS A 167 -15.34 -6.39 -19.88
N ASP A 168 -14.93 -5.54 -20.83
CA ASP A 168 -14.90 -5.88 -22.25
C ASP A 168 -13.57 -6.50 -22.66
N GLU A 169 -13.62 -7.67 -23.29
CA GLU A 169 -12.44 -8.36 -23.83
C GLU A 169 -11.66 -7.49 -24.83
N ALA A 170 -12.36 -6.70 -25.64
CA ALA A 170 -11.74 -5.73 -26.54
C ALA A 170 -10.93 -4.65 -25.79
N ALA A 171 -11.41 -4.20 -24.61
CA ALA A 171 -10.70 -3.20 -23.80
C ALA A 171 -9.47 -3.79 -23.08
N LYS A 172 -9.56 -5.06 -22.66
CA LYS A 172 -8.42 -5.81 -22.10
C LYS A 172 -7.33 -6.03 -23.16
N VAL A 173 -7.70 -6.56 -24.33
CA VAL A 173 -6.77 -6.79 -25.45
C VAL A 173 -6.12 -5.48 -25.92
N LYS A 174 -6.87 -4.38 -25.99
CA LYS A 174 -6.29 -3.07 -26.32
C LYS A 174 -5.24 -2.61 -25.31
N SER A 175 -5.42 -2.92 -24.03
CA SER A 175 -4.59 -2.42 -22.94
C SER A 175 -3.36 -3.28 -22.66
N PHE A 176 -3.52 -4.61 -22.76
CA PHE A 176 -2.53 -5.59 -22.36
C PHE A 176 -1.96 -6.39 -23.54
N LYS A 177 -2.62 -6.33 -24.72
CA LYS A 177 -2.16 -6.93 -25.97
C LYS A 177 -1.76 -8.40 -25.76
N ASP A 178 -0.51 -8.74 -26.07
CA ASP A 178 0.02 -10.10 -26.04
C ASP A 178 0.22 -10.65 -24.62
N SER A 179 0.11 -9.80 -23.58
CA SER A 179 0.25 -10.25 -22.19
C SER A 179 -1.05 -10.79 -21.59
N VAL A 180 -2.20 -10.63 -22.27
CA VAL A 180 -3.51 -11.11 -21.78
C VAL A 180 -3.50 -12.58 -21.33
N PRO A 181 -3.04 -13.57 -22.12
CA PRO A 181 -3.10 -14.97 -21.71
C PRO A 181 -2.29 -15.26 -20.44
N TYR A 182 -1.10 -14.66 -20.32
CA TYR A 182 -0.27 -14.80 -19.11
C TYR A 182 -0.90 -14.16 -17.88
N ILE A 183 -1.60 -13.02 -18.06
CA ILE A 183 -2.32 -12.36 -16.98
C ILE A 183 -3.48 -13.23 -16.50
N GLU A 184 -4.25 -13.83 -17.42
CA GLU A 184 -5.36 -14.71 -17.06
C GLU A 184 -4.88 -15.96 -16.31
N GLU A 185 -3.77 -16.55 -16.75
CA GLU A 185 -3.15 -17.69 -16.08
C GLU A 185 -2.68 -17.33 -14.67
N ALA A 186 -1.91 -16.24 -14.52
CA ALA A 186 -1.42 -15.79 -13.22
C ALA A 186 -2.56 -15.43 -12.26
N LEU A 187 -3.63 -14.79 -12.76
CA LEU A 187 -4.83 -14.52 -11.98
C LEU A 187 -5.55 -15.82 -11.59
N GLY A 188 -5.65 -16.80 -12.49
CA GLY A 188 -6.25 -18.10 -12.21
C GLY A 188 -5.55 -18.84 -11.08
N VAL A 189 -4.22 -18.90 -11.13
CA VAL A 189 -3.38 -19.47 -10.07
C VAL A 189 -3.59 -18.74 -8.75
N TYR A 190 -3.51 -17.40 -8.76
CA TYR A 190 -3.72 -16.59 -7.56
C TYR A 190 -5.11 -16.81 -6.93
N PHE A 191 -6.17 -16.82 -7.73
CA PHE A 191 -7.53 -17.06 -7.23
C PHE A 191 -7.72 -18.48 -6.68
N THR A 192 -7.07 -19.47 -7.27
CA THR A 192 -7.12 -20.86 -6.78
C THR A 192 -6.53 -20.97 -5.38
N GLU A 193 -5.38 -20.32 -5.13
CA GLU A 193 -4.77 -20.33 -3.80
C GLU A 193 -5.59 -19.52 -2.78
N VAL A 194 -6.16 -18.38 -3.19
CA VAL A 194 -7.08 -17.61 -2.34
C VAL A 194 -8.33 -18.43 -1.97
N GLU A 195 -8.90 -19.19 -2.92
CA GLU A 195 -10.05 -20.06 -2.66
C GLU A 195 -9.70 -21.18 -1.69
N LYS A 196 -8.52 -21.79 -1.84
CA LYS A 196 -8.00 -22.78 -0.89
C LYS A 196 -7.85 -22.20 0.52
N GLN A 197 -7.29 -20.99 0.64
CA GLN A 197 -7.21 -20.28 1.92
C GLN A 197 -8.59 -19.97 2.51
N TRP A 198 -9.56 -19.57 1.68
CA TRP A 198 -10.93 -19.35 2.11
C TRP A 198 -11.60 -20.63 2.65
N LYS A 199 -11.42 -21.76 1.96
CA LYS A 199 -11.92 -23.08 2.40
C LYS A 199 -11.29 -23.50 3.73
N LEU A 200 -9.98 -23.33 3.87
CA LEU A 200 -9.28 -23.57 5.14
C LEU A 200 -9.81 -22.69 6.26
N PHE A 201 -9.96 -21.40 6.01
CA PHE A 201 -10.50 -20.43 6.97
C PHE A 201 -11.92 -20.78 7.45
N ASN A 202 -12.79 -21.26 6.56
CA ASN A 202 -14.13 -21.70 6.96
C ASN A 202 -14.10 -23.02 7.76
N THR A 203 -13.11 -23.87 7.51
CA THR A 203 -12.95 -25.17 8.19
C THR A 203 -12.34 -24.99 9.60
N GLU A 204 -11.32 -24.15 9.71
CA GLU A 204 -10.74 -23.68 10.98
C GLU A 204 -11.61 -22.55 11.54
N LYS A 205 -12.82 -22.90 12.00
CA LYS A 205 -13.83 -22.01 12.61
C LYS A 205 -13.43 -20.53 12.65
N SER A 206 -14.03 -19.74 11.75
CA SER A 206 -14.05 -18.29 11.80
C SER A 206 -14.22 -17.79 13.24
N TRP A 207 -13.55 -16.67 13.58
CA TRP A 207 -13.51 -16.19 14.95
C TRP A 207 -14.93 -16.11 15.54
N SER A 208 -15.21 -16.96 16.54
CA SER A 208 -16.50 -16.98 17.21
C SER A 208 -16.53 -15.89 18.27
N PRO A 209 -17.44 -14.91 18.18
CA PRO A 209 -17.50 -13.81 19.14
C PRO A 209 -17.99 -14.30 20.51
N VAL A 210 -17.07 -14.55 21.44
CA VAL A 210 -17.42 -14.77 22.85
C VAL A 210 -17.69 -13.42 23.53
N GLY A 211 -18.90 -13.26 24.09
CA GLY A 211 -19.28 -12.16 24.99
C GLY A 211 -19.90 -10.91 24.35
N LEU A 212 -20.59 -11.03 23.19
CA LEU A 212 -21.18 -9.89 22.44
C LEU A 212 -22.23 -9.07 23.20
N GLU A 213 -22.81 -9.61 24.27
CA GLU A 213 -23.95 -9.04 24.99
C GLU A 213 -23.67 -7.64 25.57
N ASP A 214 -22.40 -7.33 25.89
CA ASP A 214 -21.99 -6.03 26.44
C ASP A 214 -21.41 -5.05 25.39
N ALA A 215 -21.26 -5.48 24.13
CA ALA A 215 -20.60 -4.68 23.11
C ALA A 215 -21.52 -3.56 22.59
N LYS A 216 -21.29 -2.33 23.06
CA LYS A 216 -22.02 -1.13 22.64
C LYS A 216 -21.38 -0.49 21.41
N LEU A 217 -22.21 -0.05 20.46
CA LEU A 217 -21.72 0.74 19.34
C LEU A 217 -21.40 2.17 19.77
N PRO A 218 -20.44 2.85 19.13
CA PRO A 218 -20.17 4.25 19.40
C PRO A 218 -21.41 5.15 19.30
N LYS A 219 -22.36 4.85 18.42
CA LYS A 219 -23.64 5.59 18.35
C LYS A 219 -24.43 5.65 19.66
N GLU A 220 -24.21 4.70 20.58
CA GLU A 220 -24.84 4.66 21.89
C GLU A 220 -24.11 5.54 22.93
N ALA A 221 -22.81 5.80 22.72
CA ALA A 221 -21.99 6.61 23.60
C ALA A 221 -21.87 8.07 23.13
N TYR A 222 -21.89 8.32 21.82
CA TYR A 222 -21.77 9.64 21.23
C TYR A 222 -23.12 10.10 20.69
N ARG A 223 -23.55 11.31 21.08
CA ARG A 223 -24.79 11.93 20.58
C ARG A 223 -24.75 12.25 19.07
N PHE A 224 -23.56 12.47 18.52
CA PHE A 224 -23.37 12.84 17.12
C PHE A 224 -22.16 12.13 16.51
N LYS A 225 -22.27 11.65 15.26
CA LYS A 225 -21.13 11.05 14.52
C LYS A 225 -19.95 12.01 14.41
N LEU A 226 -20.20 13.31 14.32
CA LEU A 226 -19.17 14.34 14.25
C LEU A 226 -18.27 14.35 15.49
N THR A 227 -18.81 14.15 16.69
CA THR A 227 -17.99 14.16 17.93
C THR A 227 -17.08 12.94 18.00
N TRP A 228 -17.56 11.78 17.54
CA TRP A 228 -16.74 10.58 17.36
C TRP A 228 -15.60 10.83 16.35
N ILE A 229 -15.88 11.41 15.19
CA ILE A 229 -14.86 11.76 14.18
C ILE A 229 -13.83 12.75 14.76
N LEU A 230 -14.29 13.82 15.41
CA LEU A 230 -13.41 14.85 15.99
C LEU A 230 -12.47 14.26 17.03
N LYS A 231 -12.95 13.40 17.94
CA LYS A 231 -12.10 12.72 18.94
C LYS A 231 -10.96 11.92 18.29
N ARG A 232 -11.15 11.43 17.06
CA ARG A 232 -10.15 10.63 16.33
C ARG A 232 -9.20 11.45 15.49
N ILE A 233 -9.70 12.49 14.85
CA ILE A 233 -8.90 13.44 14.07
C ILE A 233 -7.97 14.24 15.01
N PHE A 234 -8.47 14.69 16.16
CA PHE A 234 -7.70 15.48 17.12
C PHE A 234 -6.76 14.65 18.02
N ASN A 235 -6.01 13.72 17.41
CA ASN A 235 -4.92 12.99 18.06
C ASN A 235 -3.59 13.76 17.91
N LEU A 236 -2.59 13.44 18.73
CA LEU A 236 -1.24 14.07 18.75
C LEU A 236 -0.58 14.14 17.36
N ARG A 237 -0.94 13.23 16.45
CA ARG A 237 -0.46 13.19 15.06
C ARG A 237 -0.87 14.42 14.23
N CYS A 238 -1.96 15.09 14.56
CA CYS A 238 -2.46 16.27 13.83
C CYS A 238 -1.95 17.60 14.39
N LEU A 239 -1.29 17.58 15.56
CA LEU A 239 -0.72 18.75 16.23
C LEU A 239 0.27 19.54 15.35
N PRO A 240 1.16 18.91 14.55
CA PRO A 240 2.05 19.64 13.64
C PRO A 240 1.32 20.43 12.55
N LEU A 241 0.19 19.92 12.04
CA LEU A 241 -0.61 20.60 11.02
C LEU A 241 -1.31 21.84 11.57
N PHE A 242 -1.80 21.77 12.81
CA PHE A 242 -2.34 22.93 13.51
C PHE A 242 -1.26 23.96 13.83
N LEU A 243 -0.07 23.54 14.28
CA LEU A 243 1.06 24.45 14.50
C LEU A 243 1.51 25.15 13.21
N TYR A 244 1.56 24.41 12.09
CA TYR A 244 1.86 24.97 10.77
C TYR A 244 0.81 25.98 10.33
N TYR A 245 -0.47 25.70 10.55
CA TYR A 245 -1.56 26.66 10.31
C TYR A 245 -1.38 27.93 11.15
N PHE A 246 -1.12 27.81 12.46
CA PHE A 246 -0.90 28.96 13.32
C PHE A 246 0.31 29.80 12.87
N LEU A 247 1.37 29.16 12.37
CA LEU A 247 2.52 29.85 11.79
C LEU A 247 2.16 30.63 10.51
N ILE A 248 1.34 30.04 9.63
CA ILE A 248 0.84 30.74 8.42
C ILE A 248 -0.02 31.93 8.82
N VAL A 249 -0.96 31.76 9.74
CA VAL A 249 -1.85 32.84 10.22
C VAL A 249 -1.05 33.97 10.86
N TYR A 250 0.00 33.63 11.61
CA TYR A 250 0.91 34.58 12.24
C TYR A 250 1.73 35.35 11.19
N THR A 251 2.27 34.67 10.18
CA THR A 251 3.12 35.28 9.15
C THR A 251 2.34 36.05 8.08
N SER A 252 1.07 35.69 7.83
CA SER A 252 0.26 36.33 6.78
C SER A 252 -0.35 37.67 7.19
N GLY A 253 -0.30 38.05 8.48
CA GLY A 253 -0.95 39.26 8.98
C GLY A 253 -2.44 39.35 8.61
N ASN A 254 -3.02 40.56 8.59
CA ASN A 254 -4.46 40.80 8.34
C ASN A 254 -4.88 40.70 6.85
N ALA A 255 -3.99 40.32 5.94
CA ALA A 255 -4.21 40.52 4.51
C ALA A 255 -5.26 39.58 3.87
N ASP A 256 -5.69 38.51 4.56
CA ASP A 256 -6.68 37.60 4.00
C ASP A 256 -7.50 36.86 5.09
N LEU A 257 -8.65 37.43 5.44
CA LEU A 257 -9.61 36.81 6.36
C LEU A 257 -10.26 35.56 5.75
N ILE A 258 -10.40 35.50 4.42
CA ILE A 258 -11.09 34.40 3.75
C ILE A 258 -10.23 33.14 3.78
N SER A 259 -8.92 33.24 3.50
CA SER A 259 -8.02 32.07 3.62
C SER A 259 -7.94 31.54 5.06
N ARG A 260 -8.04 32.41 6.07
CA ARG A 260 -8.09 31.99 7.49
C ARG A 260 -9.33 31.16 7.83
N PHE A 261 -10.47 31.41 7.19
CA PHE A 261 -11.66 30.57 7.40
C PHE A 261 -11.67 29.32 6.51
N LEU A 262 -11.21 29.44 5.26
CA LEU A 262 -11.18 28.31 4.33
C LEU A 262 -10.15 27.25 4.71
N PHE A 263 -9.00 27.64 5.25
CA PHE A 263 -7.93 26.71 5.54
C PHE A 263 -8.28 25.66 6.62
N PRO A 264 -8.87 26.02 7.79
CA PRO A 264 -9.35 25.02 8.75
C PRO A 264 -10.40 24.08 8.16
N VAL A 265 -11.29 24.59 7.30
CA VAL A 265 -12.31 23.77 6.63
C VAL A 265 -11.65 22.78 5.68
N VAL A 266 -10.75 23.22 4.81
CA VAL A 266 -10.00 22.34 3.89
C VAL A 266 -9.17 21.32 4.68
N MET A 267 -8.50 21.74 5.76
CA MET A 267 -7.74 20.84 6.62
C MET A 267 -8.64 19.81 7.30
N PHE A 268 -9.82 20.20 7.77
CA PHE A 268 -10.79 19.27 8.34
C PHE A 268 -11.21 18.19 7.33
N PHE A 269 -11.44 18.58 6.06
CA PHE A 269 -11.74 17.63 4.99
C PHE A 269 -10.56 16.69 4.71
N ILE A 270 -9.33 17.21 4.63
CA ILE A 270 -8.11 16.40 4.43
C ILE A 270 -7.97 15.40 5.58
N MET A 271 -8.09 15.84 6.84
CA MET A 271 -7.97 14.99 8.01
C MET A 271 -9.06 13.91 8.07
N THR A 272 -10.29 14.25 7.68
CA THR A 272 -11.39 13.27 7.61
C THR A 272 -11.09 12.21 6.56
N ARG A 273 -10.58 12.63 5.40
CA ARG A 273 -10.16 11.72 4.33
C ARG A 273 -8.99 10.84 4.77
N ASP A 274 -8.00 11.38 5.47
CA ASP A 274 -6.87 10.62 5.99
C ASP A 274 -7.32 9.58 7.02
N PHE A 275 -8.26 9.94 7.90
CA PHE A 275 -8.86 9.00 8.85
C PHE A 275 -9.58 7.86 8.11
N GLN A 276 -10.37 8.16 7.09
CA GLN A 276 -11.01 7.14 6.24
C GLN A 276 -9.95 6.25 5.58
N ASN A 277 -8.92 6.84 4.95
CA ASN A 277 -7.83 6.09 4.33
C ASN A 277 -7.12 5.18 5.32
N MET A 278 -6.87 5.63 6.56
CA MET A 278 -6.26 4.80 7.61
C MET A 278 -7.11 3.57 7.95
N ARG A 279 -8.45 3.72 8.02
CA ARG A 279 -9.36 2.58 8.23
C ARG A 279 -9.30 1.60 7.06
N MET A 280 -9.23 2.10 5.84
CA MET A 280 -9.06 1.28 4.64
C MET A 280 -7.73 0.51 4.69
N ILE A 281 -6.64 1.18 5.10
CA ILE A 281 -5.31 0.56 5.23
C ILE A 281 -5.33 -0.58 6.27
N VAL A 282 -5.96 -0.36 7.43
CA VAL A 282 -6.04 -1.37 8.50
C VAL A 282 -6.62 -2.71 8.02
N LEU A 283 -7.71 -2.65 7.24
CA LEU A 283 -8.30 -3.85 6.65
C LEU A 283 -7.57 -4.29 5.37
N SER A 284 -6.83 -3.41 4.69
CA SER A 284 -6.08 -3.79 3.49
C SER A 284 -4.84 -4.64 3.76
N VAL A 285 -4.23 -4.49 4.95
CA VAL A 285 -2.90 -5.03 5.27
C VAL A 285 -2.89 -6.56 5.47
N LYS A 286 -3.96 -7.18 5.98
CA LYS A 286 -4.01 -8.64 6.14
C LYS A 286 -5.27 -9.24 5.52
N MET A 287 -5.09 -10.28 4.69
CA MET A 287 -6.21 -10.99 4.08
C MET A 287 -7.12 -11.64 5.13
N GLU A 288 -6.55 -12.18 6.21
CA GLU A 288 -7.32 -12.76 7.33
C GLU A 288 -8.41 -11.81 7.84
N HIS A 289 -8.11 -10.51 7.98
CA HIS A 289 -9.10 -9.54 8.48
C HIS A 289 -10.20 -9.26 7.45
N LYS A 290 -9.86 -9.24 6.15
CA LYS A 290 -10.86 -9.12 5.07
C LYS A 290 -11.74 -10.37 5.03
N MET A 291 -11.15 -11.54 5.18
CA MET A 291 -11.87 -12.80 5.16
C MET A 291 -12.81 -12.91 6.35
N GLN A 292 -12.36 -12.54 7.55
CA GLN A 292 -13.21 -12.44 8.72
C GLN A 292 -14.35 -11.43 8.52
N PHE A 293 -14.07 -10.27 7.94
CA PHE A 293 -15.10 -9.26 7.65
C PHE A 293 -16.18 -9.81 6.71
N LEU A 294 -15.78 -10.39 5.58
CA LEU A 294 -16.69 -10.98 4.60
C LEU A 294 -17.45 -12.19 5.17
N SER A 295 -16.77 -13.08 5.90
CA SER A 295 -17.39 -14.22 6.58
C SER A 295 -18.45 -13.76 7.58
N THR A 296 -18.16 -12.69 8.35
CA THR A 296 -19.12 -12.12 9.30
C THR A 296 -20.34 -11.54 8.58
N ILE A 297 -20.17 -10.91 7.42
CA ILE A 297 -21.28 -10.42 6.60
C ILE A 297 -22.12 -11.58 6.09
N ILE A 298 -21.50 -12.58 5.45
CA ILE A 298 -22.19 -13.74 4.87
C ILE A 298 -23.02 -14.49 5.93
N ASN A 299 -22.45 -14.67 7.13
CA ASN A 299 -23.14 -15.36 8.21
C ASN A 299 -24.28 -14.53 8.84
N GLU A 300 -24.28 -13.20 8.71
CA GLU A 300 -25.28 -12.32 9.34
C GLU A 300 -26.34 -11.79 8.36
N GLU A 301 -26.10 -11.87 7.04
CA GLU A 301 -27.00 -11.37 5.99
C GLU A 301 -28.41 -12.00 6.06
N GLU A 302 -28.55 -13.14 6.73
CA GLU A 302 -29.84 -13.80 7.01
C GLU A 302 -30.69 -13.12 8.11
N SER A 303 -30.20 -12.06 8.77
CA SER A 303 -30.77 -11.55 10.04
C SER A 303 -31.66 -10.29 9.93
N GLY A 304 -31.86 -9.72 8.74
CA GLY A 304 -32.77 -8.56 8.52
C GLY A 304 -32.22 -7.18 8.90
N ALA A 305 -33.11 -6.19 9.10
CA ALA A 305 -32.83 -4.74 9.10
C ALA A 305 -31.79 -4.22 10.13
N ASN A 306 -31.39 -5.03 11.12
CA ASN A 306 -30.37 -4.69 12.13
C ASN A 306 -29.03 -5.43 11.93
N GLY A 307 -28.88 -6.24 10.88
CA GLY A 307 -27.70 -7.08 10.66
C GLY A 307 -26.38 -6.29 10.59
N TRP A 308 -26.39 -5.10 9.99
CA TRP A 308 -25.20 -4.26 9.88
C TRP A 308 -24.68 -3.73 11.23
N ASP A 309 -25.55 -3.48 12.20
CA ASP A 309 -25.13 -3.08 13.54
C ASP A 309 -24.42 -4.23 14.26
N GLU A 310 -24.91 -5.47 14.11
CA GLU A 310 -24.29 -6.65 14.70
C GLU A 310 -22.96 -6.99 14.01
N ILE A 311 -22.88 -6.85 12.68
CA ILE A 311 -21.62 -6.93 11.94
C ILE A 311 -20.63 -5.89 12.46
N ALA A 312 -21.06 -4.63 12.62
CA ALA A 312 -20.21 -3.55 13.12
C ALA A 312 -19.65 -3.88 14.51
N LYS A 313 -20.48 -4.37 15.45
CA LYS A 313 -20.05 -4.79 16.79
C LYS A 313 -19.03 -5.93 16.75
N LYS A 314 -19.31 -6.99 15.98
CA LYS A 314 -18.44 -8.17 15.82
C LYS A 314 -17.06 -7.76 15.33
N ILE A 315 -17.02 -6.89 14.31
CA ILE A 315 -15.76 -6.48 13.68
C ILE A 315 -14.98 -5.48 14.52
N ASN A 316 -15.64 -4.52 15.16
CA ASN A 316 -14.98 -3.61 16.10
C ASN A 316 -14.20 -4.38 17.17
N ARG A 317 -14.83 -5.41 17.75
CA ARG A 317 -14.22 -6.23 18.79
C ARG A 317 -13.14 -7.16 18.25
N PHE A 318 -13.34 -7.74 17.07
CA PHE A 318 -12.32 -8.54 16.40
C PHE A 318 -11.03 -7.73 16.18
N LEU A 319 -11.15 -6.53 15.59
CA LEU A 319 -10.01 -5.66 15.30
C LEU A 319 -9.31 -5.17 16.59
N PHE A 320 -10.08 -4.92 17.65
CA PHE A 320 -9.53 -4.59 18.96
C PHE A 320 -8.75 -5.76 19.58
N LYS A 321 -9.35 -6.96 19.64
CA LYS A 321 -8.71 -8.16 20.23
C LYS A 321 -7.45 -8.56 19.49
N LYS A 322 -7.44 -8.44 18.16
CA LYS A 322 -6.26 -8.68 17.32
C LYS A 322 -5.21 -7.56 17.42
N LYS A 323 -5.44 -6.52 18.24
CA LYS A 323 -4.59 -5.33 18.42
C LYS A 323 -4.27 -4.61 17.11
N VAL A 324 -5.18 -4.71 16.14
CA VAL A 324 -5.09 -4.03 14.84
C VAL A 324 -5.62 -2.61 14.98
N TRP A 325 -6.64 -2.45 15.82
CA TRP A 325 -7.20 -1.16 16.20
C TRP A 325 -7.09 -0.95 17.71
N ASN A 326 -6.82 0.28 18.13
CA ASN A 326 -6.49 0.57 19.53
C ASN A 326 -7.70 0.58 20.49
N ASN A 327 -8.91 0.35 20.00
CA ASN A 327 -10.16 0.42 20.77
C ASN A 327 -11.28 -0.36 20.07
N GLU A 328 -12.46 -0.47 20.69
CA GLU A 328 -13.64 -1.14 20.13
C GLU A 328 -14.55 -0.18 19.31
N GLU A 329 -14.01 0.94 18.82
CA GLU A 329 -14.79 1.96 18.09
C GLU A 329 -14.28 2.13 16.64
N PHE A 330 -14.18 1.05 15.87
CA PHE A 330 -13.74 1.12 14.47
C PHE A 330 -14.84 1.62 13.54
N PHE A 331 -16.04 1.05 13.63
CA PHE A 331 -17.29 1.51 13.01
C PHE A 331 -18.12 2.28 14.03
N TYR A 332 -18.73 3.37 13.58
CA TYR A 332 -19.64 4.17 14.41
C TYR A 332 -20.99 3.47 14.63
N ASP A 333 -21.56 2.92 13.54
CA ASP A 333 -22.85 2.22 13.49
C ASP A 333 -22.88 1.27 12.28
N GLY A 334 -24.00 0.54 12.10
CA GLY A 334 -24.23 -0.32 10.95
C GLY A 334 -24.23 0.43 9.62
N LEU A 335 -24.75 1.66 9.56
CA LEU A 335 -24.72 2.46 8.33
C LEU A 335 -23.29 2.85 7.91
N ASP A 336 -22.42 3.15 8.87
CA ASP A 336 -20.99 3.38 8.63
C ASP A 336 -20.28 2.11 8.16
N CYS A 337 -20.70 0.94 8.68
CA CYS A 337 -20.20 -0.37 8.26
C CYS A 337 -20.63 -0.73 6.83
N GLU A 338 -21.90 -0.52 6.50
CA GLU A 338 -22.46 -0.74 5.16
C GLU A 338 -21.84 0.21 4.13
N TRP A 339 -21.73 1.50 4.46
CA TRP A 339 -21.05 2.48 3.62
C TRP A 339 -19.60 2.08 3.38
N PHE A 340 -18.90 1.65 4.42
CA PHE A 340 -17.52 1.17 4.31
C PHE A 340 -17.42 -0.07 3.41
N PHE A 341 -18.33 -1.04 3.56
CA PHE A 341 -18.41 -2.20 2.68
C PHE A 341 -18.63 -1.77 1.22
N SER A 342 -19.55 -0.84 1.00
CA SER A 342 -19.84 -0.29 -0.32
C SER A 342 -18.62 0.41 -0.94
N CYS A 343 -17.89 1.21 -0.17
CA CYS A 343 -16.72 1.90 -0.69
C CYS A 343 -15.49 1.01 -0.85
N PHE A 344 -15.25 0.06 0.05
CA PHE A 344 -14.05 -0.80 0.04
C PHE A 344 -14.22 -2.06 -0.79
N PHE A 345 -15.38 -2.73 -0.72
CA PHE A 345 -15.59 -4.03 -1.34
C PHE A 345 -16.48 -3.98 -2.59
N TYR A 346 -17.45 -3.07 -2.73
CA TYR A 346 -18.37 -3.09 -3.88
C TYR A 346 -17.66 -2.86 -5.23
N HIS A 347 -16.61 -2.02 -5.27
CA HIS A 347 -15.78 -1.88 -6.47
C HIS A 347 -15.04 -3.19 -6.84
N LEU A 348 -14.72 -4.03 -5.86
CA LEU A 348 -14.14 -5.37 -6.04
C LEU A 348 -15.19 -6.47 -6.26
N LEU A 349 -16.42 -6.30 -5.76
CA LEU A 349 -17.51 -7.30 -5.75
C LEU A 349 -18.55 -7.12 -6.87
N SER A 350 -18.67 -5.94 -7.51
CA SER A 350 -19.55 -5.71 -8.68
C SER A 350 -19.13 -6.48 -9.96
N LEU A 351 -18.28 -7.48 -9.76
CA LEU A 351 -17.70 -8.41 -10.71
C LEU A 351 -18.34 -9.76 -10.45
N LYS A 352 -19.24 -10.16 -11.35
CA LYS A 352 -20.00 -11.43 -11.34
C LYS A 352 -19.18 -12.71 -11.04
N LYS A 353 -17.84 -12.66 -11.07
CA LYS A 353 -16.97 -13.79 -10.70
C LYS A 353 -16.85 -14.04 -9.19
N LEU A 354 -17.02 -13.05 -8.32
CA LEU A 354 -17.01 -13.29 -6.86
C LEU A 354 -18.36 -13.82 -6.35
N CYS A 355 -19.46 -13.48 -7.02
CA CYS A 355 -20.77 -14.08 -6.74
C CYS A 355 -20.85 -15.57 -7.10
N GLY A 356 -19.99 -16.07 -8.00
CA GLY A 356 -19.91 -17.51 -8.28
C GLY A 356 -19.23 -18.33 -7.17
N LEU A 357 -18.47 -17.66 -6.29
CA LEU A 357 -17.83 -18.26 -5.10
C LEU A 357 -18.70 -18.15 -3.83
N LEU A 358 -19.81 -17.41 -3.91
CA LEU A 358 -20.76 -17.17 -2.83
C LEU A 358 -22.14 -17.77 -3.12
N ARG A 359 -22.19 -18.82 -3.95
CA ARG A 359 -23.42 -19.55 -4.24
C ARG A 359 -23.26 -21.04 -4.03
#